data_AF-A0A928LXH1-F1
#
_entry.id   AF-A0A928LXH1-F1
#
_cell.length_a   1.000
_cell.length_b   1.000
_cell.length_c   1.000
_cell.angle_alpha   90.00
_cell.angle_beta   90.00
_cell.angle_gamma   90.00
#
_symmetry.space_group_name_H-M   'P 1'
#
loop_
_entity.id
_entity.type
_entity.pdbx_description
1 polymer ?
#
loop_
_entity_poly.entity_id
_entity_poly.type
_entity_poly.pdbx_seq_one_letter_code
_entity_poly.pdbx_strand_id
1 'polypeptide(L)'
;MHGPYTTLKCLPFDVHPMVIHVFFDRKKTVEHMKSYTLAARYGRKARKFSLLAHIMSWIDPPLMRSMQGVPVYREGTQSISTLKRGLNCLLQGESLVIYPDVHYTAGYDQPSEIYEGFLCMGELYYKKTGKLLQFVPLRIDDQSRQLCAGTPVTLRNFRSEGQEAAQKLKQAINR
;
A
#
# COMPACT_ATOMS: atom_id res chain seq x y z
N MET A 1 -12.27 -4.72 -11.52
CA MET A 1 -10.95 -4.70 -10.87
C MET A 1 -10.81 -3.37 -10.16
N HIS A 2 -10.97 -3.40 -8.85
CA HIS A 2 -10.73 -2.26 -7.97
C HIS A 2 -9.33 -2.45 -7.36
N GLY A 3 -8.44 -1.49 -7.58
CA GLY A 3 -7.03 -1.61 -7.21
C GLY A 3 -6.31 -0.27 -7.29
N PRO A 4 -4.97 -0.24 -7.23
CA PRO A 4 -4.21 1.00 -7.15
C PRO A 4 -4.52 2.02 -8.25
N TYR A 5 -4.81 1.53 -9.46
CA TYR A 5 -5.23 2.37 -10.58
C TYR A 5 -6.50 3.19 -10.28
N THR A 6 -7.50 2.59 -9.62
CA THR A 6 -8.74 3.28 -9.26
C THR A 6 -8.45 4.43 -8.29
N THR A 7 -7.63 4.18 -7.27
CA THR A 7 -7.28 5.22 -6.28
C THR A 7 -6.54 6.38 -6.93
N LEU A 8 -5.55 6.10 -7.79
CA LEU A 8 -4.78 7.12 -8.49
C LEU A 8 -5.61 7.95 -9.48
N LYS A 9 -6.66 7.35 -10.06
CA LYS A 9 -7.58 8.05 -10.96
C LYS A 9 -8.61 8.90 -10.21
N CYS A 10 -9.08 8.43 -9.06
CA CYS A 10 -10.22 9.02 -8.36
C CYS A 10 -9.82 10.07 -7.31
N LEU A 11 -8.58 10.07 -6.82
CA LEU A 11 -8.12 11.08 -5.88
C LEU A 11 -7.91 12.42 -6.60
N PRO A 12 -8.42 13.54 -6.04
CA PRO A 12 -8.30 14.86 -6.67
C PRO A 12 -6.94 15.53 -6.44
N PHE A 13 -5.97 14.80 -5.88
CA PHE A 13 -4.64 15.28 -5.55
C PHE A 13 -3.59 14.19 -5.77
N ASP A 14 -2.34 14.62 -5.93
CA ASP A 14 -1.22 13.71 -6.12
C ASP A 14 -0.92 12.89 -4.87
N VAL A 15 -0.71 11.59 -5.06
CA VAL A 15 -0.33 10.66 -3.99
C VAL A 15 0.84 9.78 -4.41
N HIS A 16 1.71 9.49 -3.46
CA HIS A 16 2.79 8.52 -3.65
C HIS A 16 2.31 7.13 -3.20
N PRO A 17 2.15 6.18 -4.13
CA PRO A 17 1.74 4.83 -3.77
C PRO A 17 2.85 4.09 -3.04
N MET A 18 2.53 3.52 -1.90
CA MET A 18 3.41 2.61 -1.18
C MET A 18 3.32 1.21 -1.81
N VAL A 19 4.31 0.87 -2.63
CA VAL A 19 4.31 -0.35 -3.44
C VAL A 19 5.43 -1.28 -2.98
N ILE A 20 5.16 -2.59 -2.91
CA ILE A 20 6.17 -3.57 -2.54
C ILE A 20 7.41 -3.47 -3.44
N HIS A 21 8.59 -3.43 -2.81
CA HIS A 21 9.85 -3.08 -3.48
C HIS A 21 10.23 -3.98 -4.67
N VAL A 22 9.66 -5.19 -4.75
CA VAL A 22 9.93 -6.15 -5.84
C VAL A 22 9.59 -5.57 -7.21
N PHE A 23 8.60 -4.69 -7.31
CA PHE A 23 8.18 -4.06 -8.57
C PHE A 23 9.12 -2.95 -9.06
N PHE A 24 10.12 -2.54 -8.26
CA PHE A 24 11.12 -1.56 -8.67
C PHE A 24 12.36 -2.18 -9.32
N ASP A 25 12.48 -3.51 -9.28
CA ASP A 25 13.57 -4.28 -9.85
C ASP A 25 13.05 -5.33 -10.83
N ARG A 26 13.60 -5.33 -12.04
CA ARG A 26 13.16 -6.20 -13.12
C ARG A 26 13.31 -7.69 -12.78
N LYS A 27 14.46 -8.10 -12.23
CA LYS A 27 14.73 -9.51 -11.92
C LYS A 27 13.79 -9.99 -10.82
N LYS A 28 13.64 -9.18 -9.77
CA LYS A 28 12.74 -9.48 -8.64
C LYS A 28 11.28 -9.51 -9.07
N THR A 29 10.87 -8.65 -10.02
CA THR A 29 9.49 -8.66 -10.57
C THR A 29 9.18 -9.97 -11.30
N VAL A 30 10.10 -10.44 -12.16
CA VAL A 30 9.91 -11.72 -12.87
C VAL A 30 9.78 -12.87 -11.89
N GLU A 31 10.68 -12.92 -10.89
CA GLU A 31 10.66 -13.95 -9.87
C GLU A 31 9.35 -13.92 -9.09
N HIS A 32 8.94 -12.75 -8.59
CA HIS A 32 7.70 -12.56 -7.84
C HIS A 32 6.45 -12.93 -8.65
N MET A 33 6.38 -12.54 -9.93
CA MET A 33 5.26 -12.92 -10.79
C MET A 33 5.17 -14.42 -10.99
N LYS A 34 6.30 -15.10 -11.19
CA LYS A 34 6.32 -16.55 -11.43
C LYS A 34 6.05 -17.36 -10.17
N SER A 35 6.66 -16.98 -9.05
CA SER A 35 6.62 -17.75 -7.80
C SER A 35 5.37 -17.49 -6.98
N TYR A 36 4.82 -16.28 -7.05
CA TYR A 36 3.70 -15.85 -6.21
C TYR A 36 2.45 -15.55 -7.05
N THR A 37 2.43 -14.48 -7.83
CA THR A 37 1.17 -13.98 -8.42
C THR A 37 0.55 -14.92 -9.46
N LEU A 38 1.34 -15.44 -10.41
CA LEU A 38 0.83 -16.35 -11.45
C LEU A 38 0.67 -17.76 -10.91
N ALA A 39 1.50 -18.17 -9.96
CA ALA A 39 1.34 -19.45 -9.27
C ALA A 39 0.04 -19.47 -8.44
N ALA A 40 -0.23 -18.43 -7.67
CA ALA A 40 -1.45 -18.28 -6.88
C ALA A 40 -2.71 -18.20 -7.75
N ARG A 41 -2.65 -17.53 -8.91
CA ARG A 41 -3.82 -17.36 -9.80
C ARG A 41 -4.06 -18.51 -10.78
N TYR A 42 -3.01 -19.12 -11.31
CA TYR A 42 -3.11 -20.09 -12.42
C TYR A 42 -2.51 -21.47 -12.10
N GLY A 43 -1.97 -21.68 -10.90
CA GLY A 43 -1.41 -22.96 -10.45
C GLY A 43 -0.33 -23.48 -11.39
N ARG A 44 -0.41 -24.77 -11.77
CA ARG A 44 0.55 -25.42 -12.69
C ARG A 44 0.64 -24.78 -14.09
N LYS A 45 -0.36 -23.98 -14.51
CA LYS A 45 -0.35 -23.27 -15.80
C LYS A 45 0.52 -22.01 -15.77
N ALA A 46 1.03 -21.58 -14.60
CA ALA A 46 1.88 -20.39 -14.44
C ALA A 46 3.10 -20.36 -15.38
N ARG A 47 3.68 -21.52 -15.70
CA ARG A 47 4.82 -21.64 -16.63
C ARG A 47 4.49 -21.10 -18.04
N LYS A 48 3.22 -21.22 -18.49
CA LYS A 48 2.77 -20.71 -19.80
C LYS A 48 2.71 -19.18 -19.86
N PHE A 49 2.64 -18.53 -18.70
CA PHE A 49 2.60 -17.07 -18.58
C PHE A 49 3.98 -16.45 -18.32
N SER A 50 5.07 -17.22 -18.49
CA SER A 50 6.45 -16.74 -18.32
C SER A 50 6.78 -15.55 -19.24
N LEU A 51 6.24 -15.53 -20.46
CA LEU A 51 6.43 -14.40 -21.39
C LEU A 51 5.75 -13.13 -20.86
N LEU A 52 4.52 -13.25 -20.34
CA LEU A 52 3.80 -12.13 -19.75
C LEU A 52 4.53 -11.56 -18.53
N ALA A 53 5.06 -12.42 -17.65
CA ALA A 53 5.88 -11.99 -16.51
C ALA A 53 7.12 -11.19 -16.94
N HIS A 54 7.77 -11.58 -18.05
CA HIS A 54 8.89 -10.82 -18.58
C HIS A 54 8.46 -9.47 -19.15
N ILE A 55 7.35 -9.41 -19.89
CA ILE A 55 6.82 -8.14 -20.41
C ILE A 55 6.50 -7.19 -19.25
N MET A 56 5.80 -7.66 -18.23
CA MET A 56 5.48 -6.85 -17.04
C MET A 56 6.75 -6.35 -16.33
N SER A 57 7.79 -7.18 -16.23
CA SER A 57 9.06 -6.77 -15.60
C SER A 57 9.78 -5.61 -16.30
N TRP A 58 9.49 -5.35 -17.58
CA TRP A 58 9.99 -4.16 -18.29
C TRP A 58 9.15 -2.92 -18.02
N ILE A 59 7.84 -3.09 -17.80
CA ILE A 59 6.87 -2.00 -17.65
C ILE A 59 6.80 -1.54 -16.19
N ASP A 60 6.83 -2.48 -15.23
CA ASP A 60 6.57 -2.17 -13.82
C ASP A 60 7.61 -1.22 -13.22
N PRO A 61 8.94 -1.43 -13.35
CA PRO A 61 9.91 -0.52 -12.73
C PRO A 61 9.83 0.94 -13.20
N PRO A 62 9.77 1.26 -14.51
CA PRO A 62 9.61 2.65 -14.95
C PRO A 62 8.25 3.22 -14.53
N LEU A 63 7.18 2.42 -14.53
CA LEU A 63 5.86 2.85 -14.08
C LEU A 63 5.84 3.19 -12.58
N MET A 64 6.44 2.35 -11.73
CA MET A 64 6.55 2.64 -10.29
C MET A 64 7.34 3.91 -10.02
N ARG A 65 8.38 4.19 -10.81
CA ARG A 65 9.17 5.42 -10.70
C ARG A 65 8.41 6.64 -11.22
N SER A 66 7.64 6.52 -12.31
CA SER A 66 6.87 7.65 -12.85
C SER A 66 5.74 8.07 -11.90
N MET A 67 5.16 7.13 -11.16
CA MET A 67 4.19 7.41 -10.09
C MET A 67 4.85 7.88 -8.79
N GLN A 68 6.17 8.06 -8.78
CA GLN A 68 6.95 8.41 -7.58
C GLN A 68 6.64 7.50 -6.39
N GLY A 69 6.49 6.20 -6.66
CA GLY A 69 6.11 5.22 -5.65
C GLY A 69 7.17 5.04 -4.57
N VAL A 70 6.72 4.89 -3.32
CA VAL A 70 7.59 4.60 -2.18
C VAL A 70 7.76 3.08 -2.06
N PRO A 71 8.98 2.52 -2.18
CA PRO A 71 9.17 1.08 -2.08
C PRO A 71 8.97 0.59 -0.65
N VAL A 72 8.14 -0.44 -0.51
CA VAL A 72 7.82 -1.09 0.76
C VAL A 72 8.65 -2.35 0.92
N TYR A 73 9.45 -2.35 1.97
CA TYR A 73 10.20 -3.50 2.47
C TYR A 73 9.51 -4.03 3.72
N ARG A 74 9.06 -5.29 3.68
CA ARG A 74 8.30 -5.90 4.79
C ARG A 74 9.18 -6.46 5.89
N GLU A 75 10.43 -6.80 5.58
CA GLU A 75 11.33 -7.49 6.50
C GLU A 75 12.69 -6.80 6.61
N GLY A 76 13.34 -7.04 7.75
CA GLY A 76 14.70 -6.59 8.02
C GLY A 76 14.85 -5.07 8.18
N THR A 77 16.10 -4.63 8.22
CA THR A 77 16.48 -3.22 8.41
C THR A 77 16.03 -2.31 7.26
N GLN A 78 15.70 -2.88 6.10
CA GLN A 78 15.21 -2.13 4.94
C GLN A 78 13.80 -1.58 5.14
N SER A 79 12.99 -2.15 6.03
CA SER A 79 11.69 -1.59 6.43
C SER A 79 11.81 -0.15 6.94
N ILE A 80 12.91 0.17 7.66
CA ILE A 80 13.23 1.53 8.13
C ILE A 80 13.40 2.49 6.94
N SER A 81 13.95 2.03 5.81
CA SER A 81 14.08 2.86 4.62
C SER A 81 12.72 3.25 4.02
N THR A 82 11.74 2.33 4.07
CA THR A 82 10.34 2.61 3.69
C THR A 82 9.77 3.72 4.54
N LEU A 83 9.90 3.59 5.87
CA LEU A 83 9.38 4.57 6.83
C LEU A 83 10.03 5.93 6.64
N LYS A 84 11.36 5.98 6.45
CA LYS A 84 12.08 7.24 6.21
C LYS A 84 11.64 7.92 4.91
N ARG A 85 11.49 7.17 3.82
CA ARG A 85 11.04 7.71 2.53
C ARG A 85 9.62 8.24 2.61
N GLY A 86 8.69 7.45 3.15
CA GLY A 86 7.31 7.88 3.34
C GLY A 86 7.21 9.11 4.24
N LEU A 87 7.92 9.12 5.37
CA LEU A 87 7.96 10.27 6.27
C LEU A 87 8.48 11.53 5.58
N ASN A 88 9.50 11.42 4.73
CA ASN A 88 10.02 12.59 3.99
C ASN A 88 8.98 13.20 3.06
N CYS A 89 8.24 12.39 2.30
CA CYS A 89 7.12 12.87 1.47
C CYS A 89 6.08 13.62 2.33
N LEU A 90 5.67 13.03 3.46
CA LEU A 90 4.71 13.66 4.37
C LEU A 90 5.23 14.99 4.93
N LEU A 91 6.51 15.09 5.26
CA LEU A 91 7.14 16.33 5.73
C LEU A 91 7.21 17.41 4.65
N GLN A 92 7.21 17.04 3.38
CA GLN A 92 7.12 17.96 2.24
C GLN A 92 5.68 18.42 1.97
N GLY A 93 4.70 17.93 2.73
CA GLY A 93 3.28 18.23 2.53
C GLY A 93 2.61 17.35 1.48
N GLU A 94 3.31 16.32 1.00
CA GLU A 94 2.80 15.35 0.03
C GLU A 94 1.95 14.28 0.73
N SER A 95 1.12 13.57 -0.04
CA SER A 95 0.23 12.53 0.47
C SER A 95 0.70 11.13 0.07
N LEU A 96 0.49 10.14 0.94
CA LEU A 96 0.80 8.73 0.67
C LEU A 96 -0.51 7.93 0.52
N VAL A 97 -0.51 6.94 -0.36
CA VAL A 97 -1.56 5.91 -0.40
C VAL A 97 -0.99 4.54 -0.04
N ILE A 98 -1.65 3.87 0.89
CA ILE A 98 -1.22 2.60 1.50
C ILE A 98 -2.29 1.54 1.25
N TYR A 99 -1.87 0.35 0.83
CA TYR A 99 -2.73 -0.83 0.67
C TYR A 99 -2.35 -1.86 1.73
N PRO A 100 -2.95 -1.79 2.93
CA PRO A 100 -2.40 -2.44 4.09
C PRO A 100 -2.80 -3.92 4.22
N ASP A 101 -3.60 -4.47 3.30
CA ASP A 101 -4.04 -5.87 3.32
C ASP A 101 -2.89 -6.87 3.37
N VAL A 102 -2.99 -7.86 4.26
CA VAL A 102 -2.04 -8.99 4.34
C VAL A 102 -2.32 -10.01 3.24
N HIS A 103 -3.60 -10.29 2.95
CA HIS A 103 -4.04 -11.27 1.97
C HIS A 103 -4.75 -10.61 0.78
N TYR A 104 -3.97 -10.26 -0.25
CA TYR A 104 -4.48 -9.69 -1.51
C TYR A 104 -5.32 -10.67 -2.37
N THR A 105 -5.49 -11.92 -1.91
CA THR A 105 -6.24 -12.98 -2.60
C THR A 105 -7.59 -13.29 -1.96
N ALA A 106 -7.87 -12.75 -0.77
CA ALA A 106 -9.19 -12.87 -0.17
C ALA A 106 -10.21 -12.09 -1.01
N GLY A 107 -11.43 -12.62 -1.16
CA GLY A 107 -12.50 -11.88 -1.82
C GLY A 107 -12.81 -10.59 -1.05
N TYR A 108 -13.33 -9.56 -1.74
CA TYR A 108 -13.66 -8.26 -1.14
C TYR A 108 -14.61 -8.37 0.08
N ASP A 109 -15.37 -9.47 0.18
CA ASP A 109 -16.31 -9.74 1.28
C ASP A 109 -15.68 -10.42 2.51
N GLN A 110 -14.38 -10.72 2.50
CA GLN A 110 -13.71 -11.40 3.62
C GLN A 110 -12.89 -10.42 4.46
N PRO A 111 -12.99 -10.47 5.80
CA PRO A 111 -12.15 -9.68 6.68
C PRO A 111 -10.67 -9.93 6.38
N SER A 112 -9.97 -8.94 5.84
CA SER A 112 -8.53 -8.99 5.65
C SER A 112 -7.83 -8.48 6.91
N GLU A 113 -6.78 -9.18 7.35
CA GLU A 113 -5.83 -8.60 8.29
C GLU A 113 -5.08 -7.46 7.58
N ILE A 114 -4.73 -6.41 8.34
CA ILE A 114 -3.94 -5.29 7.82
C ILE A 114 -2.59 -5.22 8.54
N TYR A 115 -1.53 -4.86 7.82
CA TYR A 115 -0.23 -4.55 8.38
C TYR A 115 -0.28 -3.23 9.16
N GLU A 116 0.16 -3.21 10.42
CA GLU A 116 0.02 -2.04 11.30
C GLU A 116 1.30 -1.16 11.34
N GLY A 117 2.42 -1.66 10.79
CA GLY A 117 3.72 -0.99 10.90
C GLY A 117 3.78 0.42 10.30
N PHE A 118 2.88 0.74 9.35
CA PHE A 118 2.78 2.10 8.78
C PHE A 118 2.33 3.14 9.80
N LEU A 119 1.61 2.74 10.85
CA LEU A 119 1.12 3.64 11.90
C LEU A 119 2.26 4.29 12.70
N CYS A 120 3.45 3.67 12.71
CA CYS A 120 4.65 4.27 13.28
C CYS A 120 4.99 5.64 12.66
N MET A 121 4.58 5.89 11.41
CA MET A 121 4.76 7.20 10.78
C MET A 121 4.00 8.32 11.52
N GLY A 122 2.89 8.01 12.18
CA GLY A 122 2.13 9.01 12.95
C GLY A 122 2.93 9.58 14.12
N GLU A 123 3.55 8.69 14.91
CA GLU A 123 4.44 9.09 16.00
C GLU A 123 5.67 9.85 15.49
N LEU A 124 6.30 9.35 14.42
CA LEU A 124 7.50 9.97 13.84
C LEU A 124 7.20 11.37 13.26
N TYR A 125 6.05 11.54 12.61
CA TYR A 125 5.60 12.80 12.06
C TYR A 125 5.28 13.80 13.17
N TYR A 126 4.56 13.37 14.21
CA TYR A 126 4.26 14.20 15.38
C TYR A 126 5.54 14.69 16.08
N LYS A 127 6.51 13.81 16.30
CA LYS A 127 7.81 14.18 16.90
C LYS A 127 8.57 15.24 16.10
N LYS A 128 8.43 15.25 14.77
CA LYS A 128 9.14 16.21 13.90
C LYS A 128 8.41 17.53 13.69
N THR A 129 7.07 17.52 13.72
CA THR A 129 6.26 18.67 13.30
C THR A 129 5.38 19.25 14.41
N GLY A 130 5.15 18.50 15.49
CA GLY A 130 4.12 18.79 16.50
C GLY A 130 2.68 18.60 16.00
N LYS A 131 2.48 18.20 14.73
CA LYS A 131 1.16 18.03 14.10
C LYS A 131 0.75 16.55 14.06
N LEU A 132 -0.54 16.29 14.20
CA LEU A 132 -1.08 14.94 14.09
C LEU A 132 -1.20 14.53 12.63
N LEU A 133 -0.59 13.40 12.26
CA LEU A 133 -0.75 12.80 10.94
C LEU A 133 -2.14 12.15 10.85
N GLN A 134 -2.88 12.46 9.78
CA GLN A 134 -4.20 11.91 9.52
C GLN A 134 -4.11 10.65 8.65
N PHE A 135 -4.57 9.53 9.18
CA PHE A 135 -4.78 8.30 8.43
C PHE A 135 -6.23 8.25 7.97
N VAL A 136 -6.47 8.51 6.69
CA VAL A 136 -7.82 8.55 6.11
C VAL A 136 -8.14 7.17 5.51
N PRO A 137 -9.09 6.41 6.07
CA PRO A 137 -9.51 5.13 5.48
C PRO A 137 -10.24 5.40 4.17
N LEU A 138 -9.83 4.70 3.11
CA LEU A 138 -10.44 4.80 1.79
C LEU A 138 -11.09 3.46 1.46
N ARG A 139 -12.36 3.50 1.04
CA ARG A 139 -13.10 2.34 0.52
C ARG A 139 -13.60 2.65 -0.88
N ILE A 140 -13.80 1.60 -1.67
CA ILE A 140 -14.46 1.72 -2.97
C ILE A 140 -15.87 1.20 -2.79
N ASP A 141 -16.86 2.06 -3.04
CA ASP A 141 -18.25 1.65 -3.11
C ASP A 141 -18.51 1.07 -4.50
N ASP A 142 -18.70 -0.25 -4.57
CA ASP A 142 -18.90 -0.97 -5.84
C ASP A 142 -20.22 -0.61 -6.53
N GLN A 143 -21.24 -0.17 -5.78
CA GLN A 143 -22.53 0.22 -6.36
C GLN A 143 -22.42 1.56 -7.08
N SER A 144 -21.81 2.55 -6.43
CA SER A 144 -21.62 3.89 -7.01
C SER A 144 -20.34 4.03 -7.84
N ARG A 145 -19.42 3.05 -7.74
CA ARG A 145 -18.06 3.06 -8.31
C ARG A 145 -17.24 4.28 -7.88
N GLN A 146 -17.47 4.77 -6.66
CA GLN A 146 -16.79 5.95 -6.11
C GLN A 146 -15.82 5.55 -5.00
N LEU A 147 -14.79 6.39 -4.83
CA LEU A 147 -13.88 6.31 -3.70
C LEU A 147 -14.50 7.10 -2.53
N CYS A 148 -14.81 6.42 -1.45
CA CYS A 148 -15.36 7.05 -0.24
C CYS A 148 -14.27 7.16 0.82
N ALA A 149 -14.09 8.36 1.35
CA ALA A 149 -13.24 8.60 2.52
C ALA A 149 -14.05 8.42 3.80
N GLY A 150 -13.50 7.68 4.77
CA GLY A 150 -14.05 7.57 6.12
C GLY A 150 -13.43 8.57 7.09
N THR A 151 -13.76 8.43 8.37
CA THR A 151 -13.27 9.32 9.42
C THR A 151 -11.76 9.18 9.60
N PRO A 152 -10.98 10.29 9.55
CA PRO A 152 -9.55 10.24 9.81
C PRO A 152 -9.22 9.72 11.20
N VAL A 153 -8.21 8.86 11.27
CA VAL A 153 -7.64 8.37 12.52
C VAL A 153 -6.27 9.03 12.73
N THR A 154 -6.00 9.46 13.95
CA THR A 154 -4.71 10.08 14.33
C THR A 154 -4.16 9.37 15.56
N LEU A 155 -2.83 9.35 15.70
CA LEU A 155 -2.17 8.82 16.90
C LEU A 155 -0.91 9.65 17.23
N ARG A 156 -0.55 9.73 18.51
CA ARG A 156 0.69 10.40 18.95
C ARG A 156 1.79 9.41 19.27
N ASN A 157 1.42 8.26 19.82
CA ASN A 157 2.36 7.22 20.24
C ASN A 157 1.89 5.86 19.71
N PHE A 158 2.71 5.24 18.87
CA PHE A 158 2.35 3.98 18.23
C PHE A 158 2.26 2.83 19.23
N ARG A 159 3.09 2.82 20.28
CA ARG A 159 3.11 1.74 21.27
C ARG A 159 1.84 1.70 22.11
N SER A 160 1.26 2.84 22.44
CA SER A 160 0.04 2.92 23.26
C SER A 160 -1.25 2.96 22.44
N GLU A 161 -1.25 3.66 21.30
CA GLU A 161 -2.47 3.94 20.53
C GLU A 161 -2.57 3.10 19.24
N GLY A 162 -1.49 2.40 18.85
CA GLY A 162 -1.39 1.74 17.54
C GLY A 162 -2.47 0.67 17.31
N GLN A 163 -2.74 -0.17 18.31
CA GLN A 163 -3.76 -1.22 18.18
C GLN A 163 -5.18 -0.64 18.04
N GLU A 164 -5.50 0.39 18.84
CA GLU A 164 -6.80 1.05 18.75
C GLU A 164 -6.97 1.76 17.40
N ALA A 165 -5.93 2.46 16.93
CA ALA A 165 -5.93 3.11 15.63
C ALA A 165 -6.09 2.11 14.48
N ALA A 166 -5.38 0.97 14.54
CA ALA A 166 -5.52 -0.11 13.57
C ALA A 166 -6.95 -0.67 13.54
N GLN A 167 -7.57 -0.89 14.71
CA GLN A 167 -8.93 -1.40 14.79
C GLN A 167 -9.95 -0.41 14.21
N LYS A 168 -9.81 0.89 14.50
CA LYS A 168 -10.65 1.94 13.90
C LYS A 168 -10.53 1.97 12.37
N LEU A 169 -9.31 1.84 11.85
CA LEU A 169 -9.07 1.79 10.41
C LEU A 169 -9.68 0.53 9.77
N LYS A 170 -9.50 -0.66 10.38
CA LYS A 170 -10.12 -1.92 9.91
C LYS A 170 -11.63 -1.79 9.82
N GLN A 171 -12.28 -1.27 10.86
CA GLN A 171 -13.73 -1.07 10.89
C GLN A 171 -14.22 -0.05 9.86
N ALA A 172 -13.44 0.99 9.58
CA ALA A 172 -13.80 2.01 8.60
C ALA A 172 -13.63 1.54 7.14
N ILE A 173 -12.68 0.63 6.88
CA ILE A 173 -12.44 0.05 5.55
C ILE A 173 -13.50 -1.02 5.23
N ASN A 174 -13.91 -1.83 6.21
CA ASN A 174 -14.84 -2.95 6.05
C ASN A 174 -16.34 -2.56 6.15
N ARG A 175 -16.67 -1.26 6.08
CA ARG A 175 -18.04 -0.74 6.19
C ARG A 175 -18.60 -0.38 4.82
#